data_AF-A0A5A5U1S5-F1
#
_entry.id   AF-A0A5A5U1S5-F1
#
_cell.length_a   1.000
_cell.length_b   1.000
_cell.length_c   1.000
_cell.angle_alpha   90.00
_cell.angle_beta   90.00
_cell.angle_gamma   90.00
#
_symmetry.space_group_name_H-M   'P 1'
#
loop_
_entity.id
_entity.type
_entity.pdbx_description
1 polymer ?
#
loop_
_entity_poly.entity_id
_entity_poly.type
_entity_poly.pdbx_seq_one_letter_code
_entity_poly.pdbx_strand_id
1 'polypeptide(L)'
;MNKIEAVKQFVPIVVGEWSLFNSLATGHSTNGGINPTQVKFKETEKQKDEYVLLINRELWNLQGEQWSRVDGYFFWSYKMNSDMVNDQDWYGWDTWSLERSVNKKWAIIE
;
A
#
# COMPACT_ATOMS: atom_id res chain seq x y z
N MET A 1 -17.97 17.36 -9.69
CA MET A 1 -18.30 16.32 -8.71
C MET A 1 -17.64 15.03 -9.18
N ASN A 2 -16.81 14.40 -8.35
CA ASN A 2 -16.21 13.13 -8.74
C ASN A 2 -17.31 12.04 -8.81
N LYS A 3 -17.06 10.92 -9.52
CA LYS A 3 -18.09 9.87 -9.71
C LYS A 3 -18.50 9.18 -8.39
N ILE A 4 -17.57 9.01 -7.44
CA ILE A 4 -17.84 8.33 -6.17
C ILE A 4 -18.65 9.22 -5.21
N GLU A 5 -18.42 10.53 -5.21
CA GLU A 5 -19.21 11.53 -4.48
C GLU A 5 -20.66 11.57 -4.97
N ALA A 6 -20.88 11.40 -6.29
CA ALA A 6 -22.23 11.36 -6.85
C ALA A 6 -23.01 10.13 -6.37
N VAL A 7 -22.35 8.97 -6.29
CA VAL A 7 -22.98 7.73 -5.80
C VAL A 7 -23.29 7.82 -4.29
N LYS A 8 -22.42 8.50 -3.51
CA LYS A 8 -22.60 8.69 -2.06
C LYS A 8 -23.92 9.38 -1.68
N GLN A 9 -24.50 10.17 -2.59
CA GLN A 9 -25.81 10.80 -2.37
C GLN A 9 -26.96 9.78 -2.25
N PHE A 10 -26.77 8.56 -2.72
CA PHE A 10 -27.81 7.52 -2.76
C PHE A 10 -27.55 6.36 -1.77
N VAL A 11 -26.29 6.10 -1.42
CA VAL A 11 -25.90 4.98 -0.55
C VAL A 11 -24.58 5.31 0.16
N PRO A 12 -24.38 4.93 1.44
CA PRO A 12 -23.10 5.05 2.09
C PRO A 12 -22.01 4.27 1.34
N ILE A 13 -20.84 4.88 1.19
CA ILE A 13 -19.71 4.29 0.48
C ILE A 13 -18.53 4.15 1.43
N VAL A 14 -17.93 2.97 1.44
CA VAL A 14 -16.66 2.72 2.10
C VAL A 14 -15.64 2.21 1.10
N VAL A 15 -14.38 2.67 1.21
CA VAL A 15 -13.26 2.03 0.51
C VAL A 15 -12.85 0.81 1.33
N GLY A 16 -13.46 -0.33 1.01
CA GLY A 16 -13.34 -1.55 1.82
C GLY A 16 -11.94 -2.18 1.83
N GLU A 17 -11.16 -1.95 0.78
CA GLU A 17 -9.79 -2.44 0.68
C GLU A 17 -8.91 -1.44 -0.08
N TRP A 18 -7.79 -1.07 0.52
CA TRP A 18 -6.72 -0.28 -0.12
C TRP A 18 -5.40 -0.52 0.61
N SER A 19 -4.26 -0.26 -0.03
CA SER A 19 -2.93 -0.46 0.56
C SER A 19 -1.93 0.59 0.07
N LEU A 20 -0.68 0.50 0.52
CA LEU A 20 0.43 1.33 0.02
C LEU A 20 1.23 0.63 -1.08
N PHE A 21 0.85 -0.57 -1.49
CA PHE A 21 1.65 -1.34 -2.43
C PHE A 21 1.80 -0.63 -3.78
N ASN A 22 3.05 -0.52 -4.23
CA ASN A 22 3.37 0.08 -5.52
C ASN A 22 4.72 -0.44 -6.03
N SER A 23 4.83 -0.59 -7.35
CA SER A 23 6.05 -1.11 -8.00
C SER A 23 7.27 -0.19 -7.79
N LEU A 24 7.04 1.13 -7.67
CA LEU A 24 8.11 2.11 -7.51
C LEU A 24 8.90 1.91 -6.21
N ALA A 25 8.20 1.67 -5.10
CA ALA A 25 8.82 1.40 -3.79
C ALA A 25 9.49 0.02 -3.73
N THR A 26 8.99 -0.98 -4.49
CA THR A 26 9.64 -2.29 -4.59
C THR A 26 10.95 -2.26 -5.38
N GLY A 27 11.17 -1.23 -6.22
CA GLY A 27 12.35 -1.11 -7.08
C GLY A 27 12.24 -1.86 -8.41
N HIS A 28 11.11 -2.52 -8.71
CA HIS A 28 10.91 -3.25 -9.95
C HIS A 28 9.44 -3.25 -10.40
N SER A 29 9.19 -3.49 -11.69
CA SER A 29 7.82 -3.67 -12.19
C SER A 29 7.26 -5.00 -11.70
N THR A 30 6.14 -4.95 -10.97
CA THR A 30 5.36 -6.14 -10.58
C THR A 30 4.33 -6.53 -11.65
N ASN A 31 4.33 -5.85 -12.81
CA ASN A 31 3.38 -6.06 -13.90
C ASN A 31 1.90 -6.07 -13.44
N GLY A 32 1.56 -5.13 -12.55
CA GLY A 32 0.21 -5.00 -12.01
C GLY A 32 -0.06 -5.85 -10.77
N GLY A 33 0.95 -6.15 -9.96
CA GLY A 33 0.79 -6.87 -8.69
C GLY A 33 0.92 -8.39 -8.82
N ILE A 34 1.59 -8.89 -9.86
CA ILE A 34 2.10 -10.26 -9.85
C ILE A 34 3.01 -10.41 -8.63
N ASN A 35 2.87 -11.51 -7.90
CA ASN A 35 3.55 -11.72 -6.63
C ASN A 35 4.51 -12.93 -6.65
N PRO A 36 5.35 -13.09 -5.61
CA PRO A 36 6.35 -14.17 -5.54
C PRO A 36 5.83 -15.60 -5.65
N THR A 37 4.54 -15.83 -5.38
CA THR A 37 3.90 -17.14 -5.56
C THR A 37 3.61 -17.46 -7.01
N GLN A 38 3.60 -16.46 -7.89
CA GLN A 38 3.31 -16.58 -9.31
C GLN A 38 4.59 -16.54 -10.15
N VAL A 39 5.54 -15.67 -9.79
CA VAL A 39 6.81 -15.47 -10.52
C VAL A 39 7.92 -15.20 -9.52
N LYS A 40 9.10 -15.77 -9.78
CA LYS A 40 10.34 -15.40 -9.10
C LYS A 40 10.90 -14.12 -9.69
N PHE A 41 11.10 -13.10 -8.86
CA PHE A 41 11.71 -11.88 -9.30
C PHE A 41 13.23 -12.12 -9.38
N LYS A 42 13.85 -11.76 -10.50
CA LYS A 42 15.33 -11.77 -10.57
C LYS A 42 15.86 -10.80 -9.52
N GLU A 43 17.12 -10.94 -9.11
CA GLU A 43 17.79 -10.00 -8.20
C GLU A 43 17.56 -8.56 -8.69
N THR A 44 16.61 -7.88 -8.05
CA THR A 44 16.28 -6.48 -8.33
C THR A 44 16.95 -5.63 -7.28
N GLU A 45 17.61 -4.57 -7.72
CA GLU A 45 18.17 -3.59 -6.80
C GLU A 45 17.05 -3.02 -5.93
N LYS A 46 17.20 -3.16 -4.62
CA LYS A 46 16.27 -2.59 -3.66
C LYS A 46 16.30 -1.08 -3.78
N GLN A 47 15.12 -0.48 -3.73
CA GLN A 47 15.00 0.96 -3.58
C GLN A 47 15.61 1.41 -2.25
N LYS A 48 16.23 2.59 -2.20
CA LYS A 48 16.77 3.12 -0.94
C LYS A 48 15.66 3.37 0.08
N ASP A 49 15.93 3.05 1.35
CA ASP A 49 14.96 3.20 2.45
C ASP A 49 14.37 4.61 2.56
N GLU A 50 15.18 5.65 2.31
CA GLU A 50 14.74 7.05 2.31
C GLU A 50 13.66 7.32 1.26
N TYR A 51 13.80 6.76 0.05
CA TYR A 51 12.83 6.91 -1.02
C TYR A 51 11.59 6.08 -0.75
N VAL A 52 11.74 4.85 -0.25
CA VAL A 52 10.62 4.00 0.16
C VAL A 52 9.74 4.71 1.20
N LEU A 53 10.38 5.35 2.19
CA LEU A 53 9.68 6.16 3.19
C LEU A 53 8.89 7.29 2.54
N LEU A 54 9.53 8.10 1.69
CA LEU A 54 8.89 9.26 1.05
C LEU A 54 7.72 8.84 0.15
N ILE A 55 7.91 7.83 -0.70
CA ILE A 55 6.87 7.33 -1.61
C ILE A 55 5.65 6.85 -0.81
N ASN A 56 5.86 5.98 0.17
CA ASN A 56 4.75 5.40 0.92
C ASN A 56 4.07 6.43 1.82
N ARG A 57 4.82 7.41 2.34
CA ARG A 57 4.26 8.53 3.11
C ARG A 57 3.36 9.42 2.25
N GLU A 58 3.79 9.74 1.04
CA GLU A 58 3.00 10.53 0.10
C GLU A 58 1.72 9.78 -0.29
N LEU A 59 1.83 8.48 -0.60
CA LEU A 59 0.68 7.65 -0.90
C LEU A 59 -0.30 7.54 0.28
N TRP A 60 0.19 7.44 1.52
CA TRP A 60 -0.65 7.43 2.71
C TRP A 60 -1.48 8.71 2.83
N ASN A 61 -0.82 9.87 2.71
CA ASN A 61 -1.48 11.18 2.82
C ASN A 61 -2.49 11.39 1.70
N LEU A 62 -2.11 11.12 0.45
CA LEU A 62 -2.95 11.31 -0.71
C LEU A 62 -4.19 10.42 -0.66
N GLN A 63 -4.00 9.13 -0.37
CA GLN A 63 -5.10 8.18 -0.26
C GLN A 63 -6.01 8.52 0.92
N GLY A 64 -5.45 8.85 2.09
CA GLY A 64 -6.23 9.29 3.25
C GLY A 64 -7.11 10.51 2.94
N GLU A 65 -6.57 11.51 2.22
CA GLU A 65 -7.35 12.67 1.76
C GLU A 65 -8.49 12.23 0.83
N GLN A 66 -8.23 11.38 -0.17
CA GLN A 66 -9.28 10.92 -1.09
C GLN A 66 -10.37 10.10 -0.40
N TRP A 67 -9.99 9.23 0.53
CA TRP A 67 -10.92 8.35 1.22
C TRP A 67 -11.75 9.07 2.28
N SER A 68 -11.24 10.18 2.83
CA SER A 68 -12.01 11.06 3.72
C SER A 68 -13.27 11.67 3.07
N ARG A 69 -13.38 11.60 1.73
CA ARG A 69 -14.54 12.11 0.98
C ARG A 69 -15.73 11.16 1.02
N VAL A 70 -15.50 9.87 1.29
CA VAL A 70 -16.56 8.86 1.44
C VAL A 70 -16.89 8.63 2.92
N ASP A 71 -17.70 7.63 3.25
CA ASP A 71 -18.21 7.39 4.62
C ASP A 71 -17.25 6.56 5.49
N GLY A 72 -16.17 6.06 4.90
CA GLY A 72 -15.09 5.39 5.63
C GLY A 72 -14.14 4.63 4.71
N TYR A 73 -13.10 4.07 5.31
CA TYR A 73 -12.14 3.23 4.61
C TYR A 73 -11.50 2.21 5.55
N PHE A 74 -11.11 1.07 4.98
CA PHE A 74 -10.45 -0.01 5.69
C PHE A 74 -9.17 -0.38 4.97
N PHE A 75 -8.04 -0.21 5.66
CA PHE A 75 -6.74 -0.60 5.11
C PHE A 75 -6.66 -2.12 4.99
N TRP A 76 -6.31 -2.61 3.80
CA TRP A 76 -6.06 -4.01 3.55
C TRP A 76 -4.56 -4.28 3.57
N SER A 77 -4.02 -4.94 4.60
CA SER A 77 -4.63 -5.59 5.76
C SER A 77 -4.04 -5.05 7.06
N TYR A 78 -4.59 -5.42 8.21
CA TYR A 78 -3.99 -5.02 9.49
C TYR A 78 -2.58 -5.61 9.67
N LYS A 79 -2.42 -6.93 9.46
CA LYS A 79 -1.19 -7.68 9.77
C LYS A 79 -0.89 -8.74 8.72
N MET A 80 0.39 -8.91 8.43
CA MET A 80 0.92 -10.01 7.60
C MET A 80 2.11 -10.71 8.24
N ASN A 81 2.16 -12.03 8.06
CA ASN A 81 3.27 -12.89 8.46
C ASN A 81 4.17 -13.20 7.25
N SER A 82 4.81 -12.17 6.71
CA SER A 82 5.76 -12.28 5.61
C SER A 82 7.20 -12.10 6.10
N ASP A 83 8.12 -12.88 5.51
CA ASP A 83 9.55 -12.87 5.85
C ASP A 83 10.36 -12.14 4.78
N MET A 84 10.40 -10.81 4.88
CA MET A 84 11.13 -9.98 3.92
C MET A 84 12.65 -9.96 4.16
N VAL A 85 13.10 -10.55 5.27
CA VAL A 85 14.52 -10.58 5.64
C VAL A 85 15.18 -11.74 4.95
N ASN A 86 14.56 -12.93 5.01
CA ASN A 86 15.13 -14.15 4.46
C ASN A 86 14.62 -14.48 3.04
N ASP A 87 13.46 -13.95 2.63
CA ASP A 87 12.93 -14.16 1.29
C ASP A 87 12.87 -12.84 0.51
N GLN A 88 13.90 -12.60 -0.31
CA GLN A 88 14.09 -11.34 -1.03
C GLN A 88 13.01 -11.10 -2.08
N ASP A 89 12.33 -12.14 -2.58
CA ASP A 89 11.25 -11.99 -3.56
C ASP A 89 10.08 -11.19 -2.97
N TRP A 90 9.89 -11.23 -1.65
CA TRP A 90 8.81 -10.51 -0.96
C TRP A 90 9.16 -9.07 -0.59
N TYR A 91 10.33 -8.56 -0.98
CA TYR A 91 10.69 -7.17 -0.69
C TYR A 91 9.60 -6.18 -1.13
N GLY A 92 9.21 -5.27 -0.23
CA GLY A 92 8.18 -4.25 -0.44
C GLY A 92 6.73 -4.72 -0.30
N TRP A 93 6.47 -6.02 -0.19
CA TRP A 93 5.11 -6.56 0.04
C TRP A 93 4.60 -6.34 1.48
N ASP A 94 5.43 -5.85 2.39
CA ASP A 94 5.05 -5.50 3.75
C ASP A 94 4.22 -4.21 3.83
N THR A 95 4.15 -3.46 2.72
CA THR A 95 3.21 -2.35 2.50
C THR A 95 1.73 -2.77 2.52
N TRP A 96 1.45 -4.07 2.44
CA TRP A 96 0.13 -4.65 2.66
C TRP A 96 -0.21 -4.89 4.14
N SER A 97 0.69 -4.55 5.07
CA SER A 97 0.43 -4.57 6.51
C SER A 97 0.40 -3.17 7.09
N LEU A 98 -0.73 -2.77 7.65
CA LEU A 98 -0.87 -1.49 8.34
C LEU A 98 0.08 -1.40 9.54
N GLU A 99 0.16 -2.48 10.34
CA GLU A 99 1.04 -2.55 11.51
C GLU A 99 2.51 -2.27 11.14
N ARG A 100 3.03 -2.92 10.08
CA ARG A 100 4.38 -2.64 9.58
C ARG A 100 4.51 -1.24 8.98
N SER A 101 3.49 -0.78 8.26
CA SER A 101 3.47 0.58 7.69
C SER A 101 3.56 1.66 8.76
N VAL A 102 2.91 1.48 9.91
CA VAL A 102 3.04 2.39 11.07
C VAL A 102 4.42 2.27 11.71
N ASN A 103 4.89 1.04 11.98
CA ASN A 103 6.21 0.80 12.59
C ASN A 103 7.36 1.41 11.75
N LYS A 104 7.24 1.34 10.43
CA LYS A 104 8.19 1.93 9.47
C LYS A 104 7.96 3.41 9.19
N LYS A 105 6.98 4.03 9.84
CA LYS A 105 6.60 5.44 9.65
C LYS A 105 6.25 5.74 8.19
N TRP A 106 5.59 4.82 7.49
CA TRP A 106 4.95 5.09 6.21
C TRP A 106 3.54 5.66 6.42
N ALA A 107 2.81 5.07 7.35
CA ALA A 107 1.54 5.57 7.85
C ALA A 107 1.76 6.36 9.16
N ILE A 108 1.02 7.45 9.37
CA ILE A 108 0.86 8.12 10.67
C ILE A 108 -0.62 8.00 11.00
N ILE A 109 -0.88 7.41 12.16
CA ILE A 109 -2.21 7.33 12.76
C ILE A 109 -2.11 8.19 14.02
N GLU A 110 -3.03 9.13 14.17
CA GLU A 110 -3.16 10.01 15.35
C GLU A 110 -3.90 9.31 16.48
#